data_AF-A0A0F8XGE5-F1
#
_entry.id   AF-A0A0F8XGE5-F1
#
_cell.length_a   1.000
_cell.length_b   1.000
_cell.length_c   1.000
_cell.angle_alpha   90.00
_cell.angle_beta   90.00
_cell.angle_gamma   90.00
#
_symmetry.space_group_name_H-M   'P 1'
#
loop_
_entity.id
_entity.type
_entity.pdbx_description
1 polymer ?
#
loop_
_entity_poly.entity_id
_entity_poly.type
_entity_poly.pdbx_seq_one_letter_code
_entity_poly.pdbx_strand_id
1 'polypeptide(L)'
;SDNLLTDRACGSLRAIAVKIGMSSYVPLSIPQLLSENFEKLLKKANAIKDPFEQAFFLMVQLPYLQPFEDVNKRTSRLAANIALIKKNLCPLSFIDVSEKDYINGLLGIYEQNRIELLRDIFVWAYERSCFLYSTTRNVLGEPDVFRMKYRDSIVEVISEIVKKGMNKSQAILLIQRKAQKLIPSKDSSRFIEIVERELQSLHEGSIARYRLRLSEYESWKRKWI
;
A
#
# COMPACT_ATOMS: atom_id res chain seq x y z
N SER A 1 -15.01 -1.66 4.69
CA SER A 1 -16.18 -2.18 3.96
C SER A 1 -17.41 -1.70 4.68
N ASP A 2 -18.15 -0.78 4.08
CA ASP A 2 -19.34 -0.17 4.71
C ASP A 2 -20.55 -1.14 4.66
N ASN A 3 -20.47 -2.30 5.34
CA ASN A 3 -21.58 -3.26 5.52
C ASN A 3 -22.35 -3.71 4.25
N LEU A 4 -21.82 -3.49 3.05
CA LEU A 4 -22.47 -3.84 1.76
C LEU A 4 -22.28 -5.31 1.35
N LEU A 5 -21.40 -6.06 2.03
CA LEU A 5 -21.16 -7.48 1.81
C LEU A 5 -21.33 -8.23 3.13
N THR A 6 -21.78 -9.48 3.06
CA THR A 6 -21.71 -10.35 4.23
C THR A 6 -20.23 -10.65 4.53
N ASP A 7 -19.83 -10.69 5.81
CA ASP A 7 -18.44 -10.92 6.22
C ASP A 7 -17.82 -12.19 5.60
N ARG A 8 -18.65 -13.16 5.19
CA ARG A 8 -18.23 -14.41 4.53
C ARG A 8 -17.77 -14.23 3.08
N ALA A 9 -18.23 -13.19 2.39
CA ALA A 9 -17.87 -12.92 0.98
C ALA A 9 -16.55 -12.15 0.83
N CYS A 10 -16.12 -11.45 1.88
CA CYS A 10 -14.88 -10.67 1.85
C CYS A 10 -13.66 -11.59 1.75
N GLY A 11 -12.85 -11.42 0.69
CA GLY A 11 -11.63 -12.20 0.48
C GLY A 11 -11.84 -13.62 -0.08
N SER A 12 -13.07 -13.99 -0.41
CA SER A 12 -13.43 -15.30 -0.99
C SER A 12 -13.81 -15.17 -2.46
N LEU A 13 -13.56 -16.21 -3.25
CA LEU A 13 -14.15 -16.32 -4.59
C LEU A 13 -15.67 -16.41 -4.48
N ARG A 14 -16.39 -15.74 -5.39
CA ARG A 14 -17.85 -15.76 -5.37
C ARG A 14 -18.40 -17.15 -5.70
N ALA A 15 -19.47 -17.53 -5.02
CA ALA A 15 -20.25 -18.73 -5.31
C ALA A 15 -21.51 -18.44 -6.15
N ILE A 16 -21.83 -17.16 -6.35
CA ILE A 16 -23.03 -16.72 -7.05
C ILE A 16 -22.69 -16.13 -8.42
N ALA A 17 -23.66 -16.16 -9.34
CA ALA A 17 -23.57 -15.43 -10.59
C ALA A 17 -23.67 -13.91 -10.35
N VAL A 18 -22.97 -13.13 -11.17
CA VAL A 18 -22.99 -11.66 -11.12
C VAL A 18 -23.20 -11.12 -12.53
N LYS A 19 -23.62 -9.86 -12.64
CA LYS A 19 -23.76 -9.14 -13.90
C LYS A 19 -22.98 -7.84 -13.85
N ILE A 20 -22.53 -7.38 -15.01
CA ILE A 20 -21.96 -6.04 -15.14
C ILE A 20 -23.10 -5.08 -15.48
N GLY A 21 -23.31 -4.08 -14.62
CA GLY A 21 -24.28 -3.03 -14.91
C GLY A 21 -23.95 -2.32 -16.22
N MET A 22 -24.99 -2.03 -17.02
CA MET A 22 -24.87 -1.34 -18.30
C MET A 22 -24.00 -2.05 -19.35
N SER A 23 -23.86 -3.38 -19.25
CA SER A 23 -23.17 -4.20 -20.25
C SER A 23 -23.97 -5.46 -20.58
N SER A 24 -23.85 -5.92 -21.83
CA SER A 24 -24.39 -7.22 -22.27
C SER A 24 -23.53 -8.41 -21.85
N TYR A 25 -22.32 -8.17 -21.36
CA TYR A 25 -21.39 -9.20 -20.93
C TYR A 25 -21.86 -9.93 -19.67
N VAL A 26 -21.83 -11.26 -19.72
CA VAL A 26 -22.16 -12.14 -18.60
C VAL A 26 -20.88 -12.88 -18.18
N PRO A 27 -20.32 -12.58 -16.99
CA PRO A 27 -19.16 -13.27 -16.48
C PRO A 27 -19.41 -14.77 -16.24
N LEU A 28 -18.32 -15.55 -16.24
CA LEU A 28 -18.34 -16.98 -15.93
C LEU A 28 -19.08 -17.25 -14.61
N SER A 29 -20.16 -18.02 -14.66
CA SER A 29 -21.06 -18.16 -13.50
C SER A 29 -20.87 -19.47 -12.71
N ILE A 30 -20.12 -20.43 -13.23
CA ILE A 30 -19.89 -21.74 -12.59
C ILE A 30 -18.73 -21.62 -11.59
N PRO A 31 -18.96 -21.80 -10.26
CA PRO A 31 -17.93 -21.57 -9.25
C PRO A 31 -16.67 -22.43 -9.39
N GLN A 32 -16.83 -23.70 -9.78
CA GLN A 32 -15.70 -24.61 -10.00
C GLN A 32 -14.80 -24.12 -11.13
N LEU A 33 -15.38 -23.78 -12.28
CA LEU A 33 -14.65 -23.21 -13.40
C LEU A 33 -14.07 -21.84 -13.06
N LEU A 34 -14.76 -21.03 -12.24
CA LEU A 34 -14.24 -19.75 -11.78
C LEU A 34 -12.95 -19.93 -10.98
N SER A 35 -12.96 -20.86 -10.02
CA SER A 35 -11.77 -21.21 -9.22
C SER A 35 -10.62 -21.69 -10.10
N GLU A 36 -10.88 -22.63 -11.02
CA GLU A 36 -9.86 -23.12 -11.95
C GLU A 36 -9.28 -22.03 -12.84
N ASN A 37 -10.12 -21.14 -13.37
CA ASN A 37 -9.66 -20.04 -14.23
C ASN A 37 -8.94 -18.96 -13.43
N PHE A 38 -9.32 -18.74 -12.17
CA PHE A 38 -8.60 -17.84 -11.28
C PHE A 38 -7.18 -18.35 -11.01
N GLU A 39 -7.02 -19.64 -10.71
CA GLU A 39 -5.71 -20.28 -10.58
C GLU A 39 -4.87 -20.18 -11.86
N LYS A 40 -5.49 -20.43 -13.03
CA LYS A 40 -4.82 -20.25 -14.33
C LYS A 40 -4.39 -18.80 -14.56
N LEU A 41 -5.22 -17.83 -14.20
CA LEU A 41 -4.92 -16.40 -14.29
C LEU A 41 -3.70 -16.07 -13.42
N LEU A 42 -3.68 -16.52 -12.15
CA LEU A 42 -2.55 -16.28 -11.25
C LEU A 42 -1.25 -16.92 -11.75
N LYS A 43 -1.32 -18.15 -12.26
CA LYS A 43 -0.15 -18.83 -12.87
C LYS A 43 0.39 -18.06 -14.07
N LYS A 44 -0.49 -17.59 -14.97
CA LYS A 44 -0.10 -16.76 -16.12
C LYS A 44 0.52 -15.45 -15.66
N ALA A 45 -0.14 -14.73 -14.73
CA ALA A 45 0.39 -13.49 -14.19
C ALA A 45 1.80 -13.66 -13.63
N ASN A 46 2.05 -14.72 -12.83
CA ASN A 46 3.37 -15.00 -12.27
C ASN A 46 4.43 -15.39 -13.31
N ALA A 47 4.04 -15.90 -14.47
CA ALA A 47 4.95 -16.26 -15.55
C ALA A 47 5.39 -15.06 -16.40
N ILE A 48 4.64 -13.95 -16.39
CA ILE A 48 4.97 -12.73 -17.13
C ILE A 48 6.14 -12.04 -16.44
N LYS A 49 7.22 -11.82 -17.21
CA LYS A 49 8.48 -11.24 -16.70
C LYS A 49 8.49 -9.72 -16.73
N ASP A 50 7.91 -9.14 -17.78
CA ASP A 50 7.84 -7.70 -17.93
C ASP A 50 6.80 -7.12 -16.95
N PRO A 51 7.17 -6.16 -16.09
CA PRO A 51 6.27 -5.63 -15.07
C PRO A 51 5.08 -4.85 -15.65
N PHE A 52 5.23 -4.24 -16.83
CA PHE A 52 4.15 -3.50 -17.48
C PHE A 52 3.13 -4.44 -18.11
N GLU A 53 3.61 -5.47 -18.81
CA GLU A 53 2.78 -6.55 -19.33
C GLU A 53 2.05 -7.26 -18.19
N GLN A 54 2.73 -7.57 -17.08
CA GLN A 54 2.12 -8.22 -15.92
C GLN A 54 1.04 -7.33 -15.30
N ALA A 55 1.31 -6.03 -15.13
CA ALA A 55 0.37 -5.07 -14.60
C ALA A 55 -0.88 -4.95 -15.51
N PHE A 56 -0.66 -4.78 -16.82
CA PHE A 56 -1.74 -4.64 -17.79
C PHE A 56 -2.56 -5.92 -17.93
N PHE A 57 -1.92 -7.09 -17.91
CA PHE A 57 -2.58 -8.39 -17.89
C PHE A 57 -3.56 -8.50 -16.72
N LEU A 58 -3.13 -8.14 -15.51
CA LEU A 58 -4.00 -8.15 -14.32
C LEU A 58 -5.16 -7.15 -14.43
N MET A 59 -4.92 -5.98 -15.03
CA MET A 59 -5.97 -4.98 -15.27
C MET A 59 -7.05 -5.45 -16.25
N VAL A 60 -6.69 -6.25 -17.24
CA VAL A 60 -7.61 -6.81 -18.23
C VAL A 60 -8.33 -8.05 -17.67
N GLN A 61 -7.57 -9.03 -17.20
CA GLN A 61 -8.07 -10.38 -16.97
C GLN A 61 -8.88 -10.51 -15.68
N LEU A 62 -8.49 -9.80 -14.61
CA LEU A 62 -9.17 -9.89 -13.33
C LEU A 62 -10.60 -9.31 -13.42
N PRO A 63 -10.82 -8.10 -13.98
CA PRO A 63 -12.16 -7.57 -14.16
C PRO A 63 -12.99 -8.33 -15.20
N TYR A 64 -12.36 -9.01 -16.15
CA TYR A 64 -13.05 -9.88 -17.11
C TYR A 64 -13.59 -11.15 -16.44
N LEU A 65 -12.74 -11.84 -15.66
CA LEU A 65 -13.12 -13.06 -14.95
C LEU A 65 -14.17 -12.81 -13.85
N GLN A 66 -14.12 -11.64 -13.21
CA GLN A 66 -14.93 -11.27 -12.05
C GLN A 66 -14.92 -12.33 -10.94
N PRO A 67 -13.78 -12.60 -10.29
CA PRO A 67 -13.67 -13.61 -9.24
C PRO A 67 -14.42 -13.26 -7.94
N PHE A 68 -14.70 -11.99 -7.67
CA PHE A 68 -15.31 -11.53 -6.41
C PHE A 68 -16.73 -10.99 -6.62
N GLU A 69 -17.52 -10.93 -5.56
CA GLU A 69 -18.89 -10.38 -5.59
C GLU A 69 -18.91 -8.87 -5.90
N ASP A 70 -17.94 -8.12 -5.37
CA ASP A 70 -17.72 -6.70 -5.67
C ASP A 70 -16.20 -6.41 -5.71
N VAL A 71 -15.82 -5.17 -6.01
CA VAL A 71 -14.45 -4.65 -5.89
C VAL A 71 -13.49 -5.21 -6.95
N ASN A 72 -13.95 -5.97 -7.95
CA ASN A 72 -13.08 -6.54 -8.99
C ASN A 72 -12.21 -5.48 -9.71
N LYS A 73 -12.82 -4.37 -10.16
CA LYS A 73 -12.11 -3.27 -10.85
C LYS A 73 -11.13 -2.54 -9.93
N ARG A 74 -11.46 -2.42 -8.64
CA ARG A 74 -10.60 -1.81 -7.63
C ARG A 74 -9.40 -2.73 -7.31
N THR A 75 -9.68 -4.01 -7.16
CA THR A 75 -8.70 -5.07 -6.90
C THR A 75 -7.71 -5.19 -8.07
N SER A 76 -8.16 -5.12 -9.32
CA SER A 76 -7.26 -5.19 -10.48
C SER A 76 -6.28 -4.02 -10.54
N ARG A 77 -6.71 -2.79 -10.24
CA ARG A 77 -5.83 -1.61 -10.18
C ARG A 77 -4.79 -1.70 -9.07
N LEU A 78 -5.16 -2.24 -7.92
CA LEU A 78 -4.21 -2.50 -6.82
C LEU A 78 -3.24 -3.64 -7.18
N ALA A 79 -3.75 -4.72 -7.77
CA ALA A 79 -2.94 -5.86 -8.19
C ALA A 79 -1.91 -5.48 -9.26
N ALA A 80 -2.29 -4.61 -10.21
CA ALA A 80 -1.38 -4.09 -11.24
C ALA A 80 -0.14 -3.40 -10.62
N ASN A 81 -0.33 -2.68 -9.52
CA ASN A 81 0.75 -2.00 -8.82
C ASN A 81 1.74 -2.96 -8.14
N ILE A 82 1.35 -4.19 -7.81
CA ILE A 82 2.26 -5.18 -7.20
C ILE A 82 3.45 -5.45 -8.13
N ALA A 83 3.20 -5.59 -9.43
CA ALA A 83 4.23 -5.84 -10.44
C ALA A 83 5.24 -4.69 -10.52
N LEU A 84 4.73 -3.45 -10.58
CA LEU A 84 5.52 -2.23 -10.69
C LEU A 84 6.37 -2.00 -9.43
N ILE A 85 5.77 -2.11 -8.25
CA ILE A 85 6.44 -1.89 -6.96
C ILE A 85 7.53 -2.94 -6.73
N LYS A 86 7.29 -4.21 -7.06
CA LYS A 86 8.31 -5.27 -6.95
C LYS A 86 9.57 -4.99 -7.78
N LYS A 87 9.44 -4.19 -8.84
CA LYS A 87 10.56 -3.76 -9.70
C LYS A 87 11.03 -2.34 -9.40
N ASN A 88 10.60 -1.77 -8.27
CA ASN A 88 10.95 -0.41 -7.84
C ASN A 88 10.60 0.67 -8.89
N LEU A 89 9.51 0.44 -9.65
CA LEU A 89 8.98 1.39 -10.61
C LEU A 89 7.95 2.31 -9.97
N CYS A 90 7.70 3.46 -10.61
CA CYS A 90 6.64 4.37 -10.19
C CYS A 90 5.31 3.61 -10.07
N PRO A 91 4.56 3.74 -8.96
CA PRO A 91 3.22 3.20 -8.86
C PRO A 91 2.29 3.85 -9.89
N LEU A 92 1.41 3.05 -10.50
CA LEU A 92 0.32 3.49 -11.34
C LEU A 92 -0.80 4.10 -10.49
N SER A 93 -1.21 5.30 -10.86
CA SER A 93 -2.35 6.03 -10.35
C SER A 93 -3.34 6.30 -11.48
N PHE A 94 -4.61 6.47 -11.12
CA PHE A 94 -5.68 6.86 -12.04
C PHE A 94 -6.13 8.30 -11.79
N ILE A 95 -5.29 9.09 -11.12
CA ILE A 95 -5.48 10.54 -11.02
C ILE A 95 -5.53 11.11 -12.44
N ASP A 96 -6.48 12.02 -12.67
CA ASP A 96 -6.75 12.67 -13.95
C ASP A 96 -7.25 11.73 -15.07
N VAL A 97 -7.39 10.42 -14.82
CA VAL A 97 -7.99 9.49 -15.79
C VAL A 97 -9.49 9.70 -15.83
N SER A 98 -10.02 9.99 -17.03
CA SER A 98 -11.45 10.05 -17.31
C SER A 98 -12.15 8.74 -16.94
N GLU A 99 -13.11 8.80 -16.02
CA GLU A 99 -13.91 7.64 -15.62
C GLU A 99 -14.66 7.05 -16.82
N LYS A 100 -15.20 7.92 -17.68
CA LYS A 100 -15.90 7.52 -18.91
C LYS A 100 -15.00 6.70 -19.83
N ASP A 101 -13.77 7.17 -20.06
CA ASP A 101 -12.84 6.48 -20.96
C ASP A 101 -12.41 5.14 -20.37
N TYR A 102 -12.14 5.10 -19.06
CA TYR A 102 -11.82 3.86 -18.36
C TYR A 102 -12.96 2.82 -18.46
N ILE A 103 -14.21 3.26 -18.26
CA ILE A 103 -15.39 2.40 -18.41
C ILE A 103 -15.52 1.91 -19.86
N ASN A 104 -15.36 2.80 -20.85
CA ASN A 104 -15.41 2.42 -22.26
C ASN A 104 -14.30 1.42 -22.62
N GLY A 105 -13.09 1.60 -22.09
CA GLY A 105 -11.99 0.65 -22.25
C GLY A 105 -12.33 -0.73 -21.70
N LEU A 106 -12.97 -0.80 -20.53
CA LEU A 106 -13.45 -2.07 -19.98
C LEU A 106 -14.59 -2.67 -20.80
N LEU A 107 -15.55 -1.88 -21.29
CA LEU A 107 -16.63 -2.36 -22.15
C LEU A 107 -16.11 -2.93 -23.48
N GLY A 108 -15.07 -2.31 -24.06
CA GLY A 108 -14.39 -2.85 -25.24
C GLY A 108 -13.82 -4.25 -24.99
N ILE A 109 -13.30 -4.51 -23.79
CA ILE A 109 -12.83 -5.84 -23.39
C ILE A 109 -14.00 -6.79 -23.18
N TYR A 110 -15.01 -6.36 -22.41
CA TYR A 110 -16.14 -7.20 -22.02
C TYR A 110 -16.98 -7.65 -23.22
N GLU A 111 -17.26 -6.74 -24.14
CA GLU A 111 -18.24 -6.97 -25.21
C GLU A 111 -17.59 -7.30 -26.55
N GLN A 112 -16.36 -6.82 -26.79
CA GLN A 112 -15.70 -6.97 -28.09
C GLN A 112 -14.37 -7.73 -28.00
N ASN A 113 -13.92 -8.09 -26.80
CA ASN A 113 -12.60 -8.71 -26.57
C ASN A 113 -11.44 -7.87 -27.15
N ARG A 114 -11.60 -6.54 -27.13
CA ARG A 114 -10.62 -5.56 -27.63
C ARG A 114 -9.98 -4.82 -26.45
N ILE A 115 -8.66 -4.76 -26.45
CA ILE A 115 -7.86 -4.21 -25.34
C ILE A 115 -7.27 -2.83 -25.63
N GLU A 116 -7.34 -2.37 -26.87
CA GLU A 116 -6.56 -1.24 -27.39
C GLU A 116 -6.89 0.06 -26.65
N LEU A 117 -8.17 0.33 -26.40
CA LEU A 117 -8.57 1.51 -25.64
C LEU A 117 -8.07 1.48 -24.20
N LEU A 118 -8.18 0.33 -23.51
CA LEU A 118 -7.65 0.22 -22.15
C LEU A 118 -6.12 0.29 -22.11
N ARG A 119 -5.44 -0.24 -23.13
CA ARG A 119 -3.98 -0.13 -23.29
C ARG A 119 -3.56 1.33 -23.38
N ASP A 120 -4.22 2.11 -24.23
CA ASP A 120 -3.87 3.51 -24.43
C ASP A 120 -4.12 4.33 -23.15
N ILE A 121 -5.22 4.05 -22.45
CA ILE A 121 -5.51 4.61 -21.12
C ILE A 121 -4.43 4.21 -20.10
N PHE A 122 -4.00 2.94 -20.10
CA PHE A 122 -2.96 2.45 -19.19
C PHE A 122 -1.63 3.17 -19.40
N VAL A 123 -1.20 3.33 -20.65
CA VAL A 123 0.04 4.05 -20.99
C VAL A 123 -0.06 5.51 -20.54
N TRP A 124 -1.14 6.19 -20.91
CA TRP A 124 -1.35 7.59 -20.54
C TRP A 124 -1.38 7.78 -19.01
N ALA A 125 -2.10 6.91 -18.29
CA ALA A 125 -2.17 6.94 -16.83
C ALA A 125 -0.79 6.71 -16.20
N TYR A 126 0.03 5.85 -16.78
CA TYR A 126 1.37 5.57 -16.29
C TYR A 126 2.32 6.75 -16.49
N GLU A 127 2.31 7.37 -17.66
CA GLU A 127 3.08 8.59 -17.96
C GLU A 127 2.69 9.72 -16.98
N ARG A 128 1.38 9.91 -16.76
CA ARG A 128 0.87 10.90 -15.81
C ARG A 128 1.32 10.59 -14.38
N SER A 129 1.28 9.32 -13.99
CA SER A 129 1.74 8.87 -12.66
C SER A 129 3.23 9.17 -12.46
N CYS A 130 4.06 8.90 -13.46
CA CYS A 130 5.49 9.21 -13.41
C CYS A 130 5.75 10.71 -13.23
N PHE A 131 5.01 11.54 -13.97
CA PHE A 131 5.08 13.00 -13.82
C PHE A 131 4.70 13.45 -12.40
N LEU A 132 3.54 13.03 -11.90
CA LEU A 132 3.07 13.38 -10.55
C LEU A 132 4.03 12.87 -9.46
N TYR A 133 4.57 11.67 -9.62
CA TYR A 133 5.52 11.12 -8.68
C TYR A 133 6.83 11.90 -8.66
N SER A 134 7.36 12.28 -9.83
CA SER A 134 8.57 13.09 -9.94
C SER A 134 8.41 14.48 -9.30
N THR A 135 7.28 15.15 -9.56
CA THR A 135 6.98 16.46 -8.96
C THR A 135 6.79 16.36 -7.45
N THR A 136 6.12 15.31 -6.97
CA THR A 136 5.88 15.09 -5.54
C THR A 136 7.17 14.74 -4.79
N ARG A 137 8.06 13.94 -5.39
CA ARG A 137 9.37 13.61 -4.81
C ARG A 137 10.22 14.86 -4.59
N ASN A 138 10.16 15.83 -5.50
CA ASN A 138 10.88 17.10 -5.34
C ASN A 138 10.36 17.93 -4.15
N VAL A 139 9.09 17.75 -3.75
CA VAL A 139 8.48 18.46 -2.62
C VAL A 139 8.70 17.74 -1.29
N LEU A 140 8.64 16.40 -1.28
CA LEU A 140 8.77 15.59 -0.05
C LEU A 140 10.24 15.38 0.39
N GLY A 141 11.21 15.71 -0.45
CA GLY A 141 12.63 15.43 -0.20
C GLY A 141 12.97 13.95 -0.36
N GLU A 142 14.25 13.59 -0.16
CA GLU A 142 14.65 12.18 -0.18
C GLU A 142 14.21 11.46 1.10
N PRO A 143 13.73 10.21 1.01
CA PRO A 143 13.42 9.43 2.19
C PRO A 143 14.69 9.29 3.05
N ASP A 144 14.59 9.62 4.34
CA ASP A 144 15.69 9.48 5.28
C ASP A 144 16.02 7.99 5.48
N VAL A 145 16.96 7.48 4.69
CA VAL A 145 17.38 6.08 4.66
C VAL A 145 17.81 5.59 6.04
N PHE A 146 18.38 6.48 6.86
CA PHE A 146 18.77 6.16 8.23
C PHE A 146 17.55 5.87 9.10
N ARG A 147 16.53 6.73 9.03
CA ARG A 147 15.24 6.51 9.73
C ARG A 147 14.54 5.26 9.25
N MET A 148 14.60 4.94 7.96
CA MET A 148 14.02 3.69 7.45
C MET A 148 14.75 2.46 7.99
N LYS A 149 16.09 2.46 7.96
CA LYS A 149 16.92 1.36 8.43
C LYS A 149 16.71 1.03 9.91
N TYR A 150 16.56 2.06 10.75
CA TYR A 150 16.47 1.91 12.21
C TYR A 150 15.06 2.17 12.76
N ARG A 151 14.02 2.16 11.91
CA ARG A 151 12.65 2.52 12.26
C ARG A 151 12.14 1.77 13.49
N ASP A 152 12.27 0.44 13.50
CA ASP A 152 11.75 -0.37 14.59
C ASP A 152 12.50 -0.12 15.89
N SER A 153 13.82 0.05 15.83
CA SER A 153 14.64 0.41 16.99
C SER A 153 14.29 1.80 17.55
N ILE A 154 14.05 2.78 16.69
CA ILE A 154 13.61 4.14 17.10
C ILE A 154 12.24 4.03 17.78
N VAL A 155 11.29 3.34 17.16
CA VAL A 155 9.93 3.16 17.70
C VAL A 155 9.97 2.45 19.05
N GLU A 156 10.76 1.39 19.19
CA GLU A 156 10.90 0.63 20.43
C GLU A 156 11.44 1.51 21.56
N VAL A 157 12.55 2.23 21.32
CA VAL A 157 13.19 3.06 22.37
C VAL A 157 12.26 4.17 22.85
N ILE A 158 11.62 4.89 21.91
CA ILE A 158 10.68 5.96 22.27
C ILE A 158 9.46 5.39 23.02
N SER A 159 8.90 4.28 22.54
CA SER A 159 7.76 3.64 23.19
C SER A 159 8.11 3.19 24.62
N GLU A 160 9.31 2.63 24.81
CA GLU A 160 9.80 2.16 26.12
C GLU A 160 9.97 3.33 27.11
N ILE A 161 10.56 4.45 26.67
CA ILE A 161 10.77 5.65 27.50
C ILE A 161 9.43 6.22 27.98
N VAL A 162 8.47 6.37 27.07
CA VAL A 162 7.17 6.94 27.38
C VAL A 162 6.35 5.99 28.28
N LYS A 163 6.27 4.70 27.94
CA LYS A 163 5.52 3.71 28.73
C LYS A 163 6.07 3.53 30.14
N LYS A 164 7.39 3.62 30.32
CA LYS A 164 8.03 3.56 31.64
C LYS A 164 7.97 4.89 32.39
N GLY A 165 7.48 5.96 31.77
CA GLY A 165 7.37 7.27 32.42
C GLY A 165 8.72 7.86 32.84
N MET A 166 9.77 7.61 32.04
CA MET A 166 11.15 8.02 32.36
C MET A 166 11.34 9.54 32.25
N ASN A 167 12.16 10.12 33.13
CA ASN A 167 12.62 11.51 33.03
C ASN A 167 13.80 11.65 32.04
N LYS A 168 14.24 12.89 31.76
CA LYS A 168 15.31 13.16 30.78
C LYS A 168 16.60 12.38 31.06
N SER A 169 17.07 12.38 32.31
CA SER A 169 18.31 11.69 32.68
C SER A 169 18.21 10.17 32.49
N GLN A 170 17.08 9.57 32.85
CA GLN A 170 16.81 8.15 32.63
C GLN A 170 16.71 7.81 31.13
N ALA A 171 16.06 8.67 30.35
CA ALA A 171 15.94 8.50 28.91
C ALA A 171 17.31 8.53 28.22
N ILE A 172 18.18 9.51 28.52
CA ILE A 172 19.53 9.62 27.95
C ILE A 172 20.33 8.33 28.21
N LEU A 173 20.32 7.82 29.44
CA LEU A 173 21.02 6.58 29.80
C LEU A 173 20.48 5.38 29.03
N LEU A 174 19.15 5.27 28.87
CA LEU A 174 18.54 4.19 28.10
C LEU A 174 18.91 4.28 26.61
N ILE A 175 18.85 5.47 26.02
CA ILE A 175 19.15 5.72 24.60
C ILE A 175 20.60 5.32 24.32
N GLN A 176 21.55 5.76 25.14
CA GLN A 176 22.96 5.39 24.99
C GLN A 176 23.18 3.87 25.09
N ARG A 177 22.56 3.22 26.09
CA ARG A 177 22.66 1.77 26.28
C ARG A 177 22.07 0.99 25.10
N LYS A 178 20.91 1.42 24.58
CA LYS A 178 20.26 0.79 23.43
C LYS A 178 21.05 1.03 22.14
N ALA A 179 21.60 2.22 21.94
CA ALA A 179 22.44 2.54 20.80
C ALA A 179 23.69 1.64 20.77
N GLN A 180 24.41 1.50 21.88
CA GLN A 180 25.58 0.61 21.97
C GLN A 180 25.24 -0.87 21.73
N LYS A 181 24.06 -1.32 22.18
CA LYS A 181 23.65 -2.73 22.07
C LYS A 181 23.12 -3.10 20.70
N LEU A 182 22.35 -2.20 20.05
CA LEU A 182 21.54 -2.52 18.88
C LEU A 182 22.08 -1.91 17.58
N ILE A 183 22.95 -0.90 17.67
CA ILE A 183 23.37 -0.08 16.53
C ILE A 183 24.89 -0.21 16.33
N PRO A 184 25.38 -0.39 15.09
CA PRO A 184 26.81 -0.34 14.79
C PRO A 184 27.44 0.96 15.27
N SER A 185 28.70 0.90 15.74
CA SER A 185 29.42 2.06 16.30
C SER A 185 29.40 3.30 15.39
N LYS A 186 29.53 3.10 14.07
CA LYS A 186 29.47 4.15 13.04
C LYS A 186 28.14 4.92 12.98
N ASP A 187 27.04 4.26 13.37
CA ASP A 187 25.68 4.79 13.26
C ASP A 187 25.13 5.24 14.64
N SER A 188 25.80 4.87 15.74
CA SER A 188 25.33 5.07 17.12
C SER A 188 25.09 6.55 17.46
N SER A 189 26.01 7.45 17.14
CA SER A 189 25.87 8.88 17.47
C SER A 189 24.65 9.51 16.78
N ARG A 190 24.47 9.21 15.49
CA ARG A 190 23.33 9.69 14.70
C ARG A 190 22.00 9.10 15.17
N PHE A 191 22.00 7.84 15.62
CA PHE A 191 20.81 7.22 16.21
C PHE A 191 20.38 7.93 17.50
N ILE A 192 21.32 8.22 18.40
CA ILE A 192 21.06 8.94 19.65
C ILE A 192 20.44 10.31 19.35
N GLU A 193 21.06 11.09 18.47
CA GLU A 193 20.57 12.42 18.07
C GLU A 193 19.13 12.39 17.54
N ILE A 194 18.82 11.41 16.68
CA ILE A 194 17.47 11.27 16.12
C ILE A 194 16.46 10.94 17.23
N VAL A 195 16.74 9.98 18.09
CA VAL A 195 15.82 9.58 19.15
C VAL A 195 15.57 10.73 20.14
N GLU A 196 16.61 11.48 20.51
CA GLU A 196 16.50 12.65 21.38
C GLU A 196 15.63 13.74 20.74
N ARG A 197 15.87 14.06 19.47
CA ARG A 197 15.07 15.04 18.73
C ARG A 197 13.60 14.62 18.62
N GLU A 198 13.33 13.35 18.33
CA GLU A 198 11.97 12.82 18.26
C GLU A 198 11.24 12.93 19.61
N LEU A 199 11.91 12.59 20.71
CA LEU A 199 11.35 12.74 22.07
C LEU A 199 11.04 14.21 22.41
N GLN A 200 11.91 15.14 22.01
CA GLN A 200 11.68 16.59 22.20
C GLN A 200 10.50 17.09 21.37
N SER A 201 10.34 16.59 20.15
CA SER A 201 9.26 16.97 19.25
C SER A 201 7.94 16.20 19.46
N LEU A 202 7.91 15.25 20.41
CA LEU A 202 6.77 14.37 20.62
C LEU A 202 5.54 15.17 21.08
N HIS A 203 4.47 15.11 20.28
CA HIS A 203 3.18 15.74 20.56
C HIS A 203 2.02 14.77 20.30
N GLU A 204 0.81 15.13 20.72
CA GLU A 204 -0.39 14.26 20.66
C GLU A 204 -0.63 13.68 19.25
N GLY A 205 -0.57 14.51 18.21
CA GLY A 205 -0.71 14.07 16.81
C GLY A 205 0.39 13.13 16.28
N SER A 206 1.50 12.93 17.02
CA SER A 206 2.63 12.10 16.59
C SER A 206 2.71 10.75 17.33
N ILE A 207 2.01 10.57 18.46
CA ILE A 207 2.16 9.41 19.36
C ILE A 207 1.77 8.08 18.71
N ALA A 208 0.84 8.10 17.74
CA ALA A 208 0.41 6.91 17.01
C ALA A 208 1.57 6.22 16.28
N ARG A 209 2.56 7.00 15.79
CA ARG A 209 3.76 6.47 15.12
C ARG A 209 4.60 5.57 16.04
N TYR A 210 4.53 5.81 17.34
CA TYR A 210 5.30 5.15 18.38
C TYR A 210 4.51 4.08 19.15
N ARG A 211 3.31 3.72 18.64
CA ARG A 211 2.40 2.72 19.26
C ARG A 211 2.08 3.06 20.72
N LEU A 212 1.82 4.33 20.97
CA LEU A 212 1.48 4.90 22.27
C LEU A 212 0.01 5.32 22.33
N ARG A 213 -0.60 5.16 23.50
CA ARG A 213 -1.93 5.71 23.82
C ARG A 213 -1.79 7.14 24.36
N LEU A 214 -2.83 7.95 24.19
CA LEU A 214 -2.86 9.32 24.70
C LEU A 214 -2.58 9.39 26.21
N SER A 215 -3.17 8.48 26.98
CA SER A 215 -2.98 8.40 28.44
C SER A 215 -1.54 8.08 28.85
N GLU A 216 -0.81 7.26 28.09
CA GLU A 216 0.61 6.94 28.34
C GLU A 216 1.47 8.19 28.14
N TYR A 217 1.22 8.92 27.04
CA TYR A 217 1.93 10.15 26.71
C TYR A 217 1.66 11.27 27.73
N GLU A 218 0.40 11.49 28.14
CA GLU A 218 0.07 12.52 29.14
C GLU A 218 0.73 12.23 30.50
N SER A 219 0.71 10.96 30.93
CA SER A 219 1.34 10.52 32.19
C SER A 219 2.85 10.77 32.17
N TRP A 220 3.51 10.42 31.06
CA TRP A 220 4.92 10.68 30.86
C TRP A 220 5.23 12.18 30.78
N LYS A 221 4.45 12.96 30.04
CA LYS A 221 4.71 14.39 29.82
C LYS A 221 4.71 15.20 31.12
N ARG A 222 3.91 14.80 32.11
CA ARG A 222 3.93 15.41 33.46
C ARG A 222 5.25 15.17 34.21
N LYS A 223 5.97 14.08 33.90
CA LYS A 223 7.27 13.72 34.48
C LYS A 223 8.45 14.16 33.61
N TRP A 224 8.18 14.58 32.38
CA TRP A 224 9.17 14.98 31.39
C TRP A 224 9.61 16.44 31.63
N ILE A 225 10.38 16.63 32.70
CA ILE A 225 11.01 17.91 33.09
C ILE A 225 12.48 17.88 32.68
#